data_AF-A0A510BAG8-F1
#
_entry.id   AF-A0A510BAG8-F1
#
_cell.length_a   1.000
_cell.length_b   1.000
_cell.length_c   1.000
_cell.angle_alpha   90.00
_cell.angle_beta   90.00
_cell.angle_gamma   90.00
#
_symmetry.space_group_name_H-M   'P 1'
#
loop_
_entity.id
_entity.type
_entity.pdbx_description
1 polymer ?
#
loop_
_entity_poly.entity_id
_entity_poly.type
_entity_poly.pdbx_seq_one_letter_code
_entity_poly.pdbx_strand_id
1 'polypeptide(L)'
;MKLSSGYIIVGAYADKIRRTLFAQLKDHIKNKEIDPKMVAKASGELNKLLYEILVNKLKLDKGDVVRVMVEYELVDGEVLWKLDTLKVEAFKRMPEEEIKPVVEDAISRMEELEEIEEMKFEIEKAGETDLGDIVYFVKADGEFAGVLMLTPLNGEGLVRGALIKPNPVVIEKMKIDTGEDLKQVLVEVVEQKGREIDEGTAEKIVNEIKELIVK
;
A
#
# COMPACT_ATOMS: atom_id res chain seq x y z
N MET A 1 -39.08 -9.21 -5.17
CA MET A 1 -37.85 -8.70 -5.83
C MET A 1 -37.03 -7.93 -4.81
N LYS A 2 -35.72 -7.71 -5.05
CA LYS A 2 -34.84 -6.97 -4.14
C LYS A 2 -34.14 -5.83 -4.86
N LEU A 3 -34.28 -4.62 -4.33
CA LEU A 3 -33.51 -3.45 -4.75
C LEU A 3 -32.25 -3.34 -3.88
N SER A 4 -31.11 -3.07 -4.51
CA SER A 4 -29.85 -2.75 -3.84
C SER A 4 -29.17 -1.60 -4.55
N SER A 5 -28.83 -0.53 -3.82
CA SER A 5 -28.10 0.60 -4.39
C SER A 5 -26.63 0.29 -4.68
N GLY A 6 -26.06 -0.73 -4.02
CA GLY A 6 -24.61 -0.81 -3.86
C GLY A 6 -24.07 0.35 -3.01
N TYR A 7 -22.75 0.49 -2.91
CA TYR A 7 -22.15 1.65 -2.28
C TYR A 7 -22.32 2.88 -3.17
N ILE A 8 -22.93 3.93 -2.62
CA ILE A 8 -23.17 5.19 -3.32
C ILE A 8 -23.02 6.34 -2.32
N ILE A 9 -22.51 7.48 -2.78
CA ILE A 9 -22.48 8.69 -1.96
C ILE A 9 -23.90 9.13 -1.60
N VAL A 10 -24.08 9.69 -0.41
CA VAL A 10 -25.37 10.24 0.06
C VAL A 10 -25.89 11.28 -0.92
N GLY A 11 -25.02 12.10 -1.52
CA GLY A 11 -25.43 13.08 -2.52
C GLY A 11 -26.14 12.50 -3.75
N ALA A 12 -25.99 11.20 -4.04
CA ALA A 12 -26.49 10.56 -5.26
C ALA A 12 -27.45 9.38 -5.00
N TYR A 13 -27.82 9.09 -3.74
CA TYR A 13 -28.64 7.90 -3.45
C TYR A 13 -29.98 7.96 -4.19
N ALA A 14 -30.64 9.12 -4.26
CA ALA A 14 -31.99 9.24 -4.78
C ALA A 14 -32.09 8.83 -6.27
N ASP A 15 -31.16 9.33 -7.08
CA ASP A 15 -31.04 8.97 -8.49
C ASP A 15 -30.64 7.51 -8.66
N LYS A 16 -29.78 6.98 -7.79
CA LYS A 16 -29.37 5.57 -7.83
C LYS A 16 -30.56 4.64 -7.55
N ILE A 17 -31.38 4.93 -6.55
CA ILE A 17 -32.60 4.16 -6.25
C ILE A 17 -33.55 4.17 -7.44
N ARG A 18 -33.83 5.36 -7.99
CA ARG A 18 -34.71 5.51 -9.16
C ARG A 18 -34.20 4.72 -10.35
N ARG A 19 -32.95 4.95 -10.77
CA ARG A 19 -32.37 4.25 -11.93
C ARG A 19 -32.36 2.73 -11.75
N THR A 20 -32.08 2.26 -10.54
CA THR A 20 -32.06 0.82 -10.25
C THR A 20 -33.46 0.22 -10.34
N LEU A 21 -34.47 0.88 -9.78
CA LEU A 21 -35.84 0.40 -9.86
C LEU A 21 -36.36 0.38 -11.31
N PHE A 22 -36.11 1.44 -12.07
CA PHE A 22 -36.46 1.49 -13.50
C PHE A 22 -35.77 0.38 -14.31
N ALA A 23 -34.51 0.09 -14.01
CA ALA A 23 -33.80 -1.00 -14.67
C ALA A 23 -34.40 -2.37 -14.33
N GLN A 24 -34.74 -2.62 -13.06
CA GLN A 24 -35.34 -3.88 -12.62
C GLN A 24 -36.75 -4.11 -13.17
N LEU A 25 -37.53 -3.04 -13.37
CA LEU A 25 -38.89 -3.11 -13.88
C LEU A 25 -39.01 -2.85 -15.39
N LYS A 26 -37.88 -2.78 -16.12
CA LYS A 26 -37.86 -2.45 -17.55
C LYS A 26 -38.77 -3.35 -18.38
N ASP A 27 -38.75 -4.66 -18.15
CA ASP A 27 -39.56 -5.61 -18.91
C ASP A 27 -41.04 -5.54 -18.54
N HIS A 28 -41.36 -5.36 -17.25
CA HIS A 28 -42.73 -5.16 -16.77
C HIS A 28 -43.36 -3.89 -17.35
N ILE A 29 -42.57 -2.81 -17.47
CA ILE A 29 -42.97 -1.58 -18.18
C ILE A 29 -43.26 -1.88 -19.66
N LYS A 30 -42.37 -2.64 -20.31
CA LYS A 30 -42.50 -2.97 -21.74
C LYS A 30 -43.75 -3.82 -22.02
N ASN A 31 -44.09 -4.71 -21.09
CA ASN A 31 -45.27 -5.56 -21.11
C ASN A 31 -46.55 -4.83 -20.66
N LYS A 32 -46.47 -3.55 -20.29
CA LYS A 32 -47.59 -2.73 -19.77
C LYS A 32 -48.19 -3.26 -18.45
N GLU A 33 -47.40 -4.00 -17.68
CA GLU A 33 -47.77 -4.48 -16.35
C GLU A 33 -47.66 -3.36 -15.29
N ILE A 34 -46.86 -2.32 -15.57
CA ILE A 34 -46.73 -1.12 -14.75
C ILE A 34 -46.44 0.13 -15.59
N ASP A 35 -47.08 1.26 -15.26
CA ASP A 35 -46.80 2.56 -15.87
C ASP A 35 -45.47 3.15 -15.33
N PRO A 36 -44.57 3.68 -16.18
CA PRO A 36 -43.38 4.40 -15.76
C PRO A 36 -43.60 5.46 -14.66
N LYS A 37 -44.76 6.11 -14.64
CA LYS A 37 -45.17 7.07 -13.59
C LYS A 37 -45.31 6.41 -12.23
N MET A 38 -45.81 5.18 -12.15
CA MET A 38 -45.93 4.43 -10.90
C MET A 38 -44.56 4.02 -10.37
N VAL A 39 -43.62 3.66 -11.25
CA VAL A 39 -42.22 3.42 -10.87
C VAL A 39 -41.57 4.71 -10.32
N ALA A 40 -41.81 5.85 -10.97
CA ALA A 40 -41.32 7.14 -10.49
C ALA A 40 -41.90 7.49 -9.11
N LYS A 41 -43.22 7.32 -8.91
CA LYS A 41 -43.91 7.53 -7.64
C LYS A 41 -43.30 6.66 -6.53
N ALA A 42 -43.18 5.36 -6.76
CA ALA A 42 -42.63 4.42 -5.77
C ALA A 42 -41.18 4.74 -5.39
N SER A 43 -40.34 5.13 -6.37
CA SER A 43 -38.98 5.57 -6.08
C SER A 43 -38.94 6.88 -5.27
N GLY A 44 -39.87 7.81 -5.53
CA GLY A 44 -39.98 9.07 -4.79
C GLY A 44 -40.39 8.86 -3.34
N GLU A 45 -41.34 7.97 -3.08
CA GLU A 45 -41.81 7.62 -1.73
C GLU A 45 -40.68 6.99 -0.90
N LEU A 46 -39.95 6.01 -1.47
CA LEU A 46 -38.78 5.43 -0.81
C LEU A 46 -37.69 6.49 -0.57
N ASN A 47 -37.41 7.36 -1.55
CA ASN A 47 -36.41 8.42 -1.39
C ASN A 47 -36.80 9.42 -0.29
N LYS A 48 -38.08 9.72 -0.10
CA LYS A 48 -38.55 10.57 0.99
C LYS A 48 -38.28 9.94 2.36
N LEU A 49 -38.53 8.63 2.50
CA LEU A 49 -38.18 7.89 3.72
C LEU A 49 -36.66 7.86 3.94
N LEU A 50 -35.88 7.62 2.90
CA LEU A 50 -34.42 7.62 2.98
C LEU A 50 -33.86 8.99 3.33
N TYR A 51 -34.44 10.09 2.85
CA TYR A 51 -34.03 11.44 3.27
C TYR A 51 -34.19 11.63 4.78
N GLU A 52 -35.33 11.20 5.33
CA GLU A 52 -35.59 11.26 6.77
C GLU A 52 -34.56 10.43 7.55
N ILE A 53 -34.23 9.23 7.09
CA ILE A 53 -33.26 8.36 7.76
C ILE A 53 -31.83 8.91 7.63
N LEU A 54 -31.36 9.14 6.40
CA LEU A 54 -29.96 9.44 6.10
C LEU A 54 -29.57 10.86 6.51
N VAL A 55 -30.41 11.84 6.20
CA VAL A 55 -30.09 13.26 6.40
C VAL A 55 -30.63 13.75 7.73
N ASN A 56 -31.89 13.49 8.04
CA ASN A 56 -32.50 14.08 9.23
C ASN A 56 -32.12 13.35 10.52
N LYS A 57 -32.12 12.01 10.51
CA LYS A 57 -31.83 11.19 11.69
C LYS A 57 -30.35 10.88 11.85
N LEU A 58 -29.71 10.34 10.81
CA LEU A 58 -28.30 9.93 10.86
C LEU A 58 -27.33 11.09 10.67
N LYS A 59 -27.80 12.26 10.20
CA LYS A 59 -26.97 13.46 9.97
C LYS A 59 -25.76 13.17 9.08
N LEU A 60 -25.97 12.41 8.01
CA LEU A 60 -24.91 12.11 7.05
C LEU A 60 -24.68 13.29 6.09
N ASP A 61 -23.42 13.52 5.76
CA ASP A 61 -22.99 14.52 4.80
C ASP A 61 -23.07 13.99 3.37
N LYS A 62 -23.10 14.89 2.38
CA LYS A 62 -23.23 14.51 0.96
C LYS A 62 -22.11 13.57 0.47
N GLY A 63 -20.92 13.68 1.06
CA GLY A 63 -19.75 12.88 0.74
C GLY A 63 -19.66 11.55 1.48
N ASP A 64 -20.52 11.30 2.47
CA ASP A 64 -20.60 10.00 3.13
C ASP A 64 -21.11 8.94 2.15
N VAL A 65 -20.83 7.68 2.43
CA VAL A 65 -21.22 6.54 1.59
C VAL A 65 -22.33 5.75 2.28
N VAL A 66 -23.33 5.34 1.52
CA VAL A 66 -24.43 4.52 1.99
C VAL A 66 -24.66 3.32 1.07
N ARG A 67 -25.28 2.29 1.62
CA ARG A 67 -25.86 1.19 0.86
C ARG A 67 -27.25 0.89 1.37
N VAL A 68 -28.22 0.97 0.48
CA VAL A 68 -29.64 0.72 0.77
C VAL A 68 -30.06 -0.58 0.10
N MET A 69 -30.71 -1.45 0.86
CA MET A 69 -31.30 -2.70 0.38
C MET A 69 -32.72 -2.81 0.89
N VAL A 70 -33.66 -3.14 0.01
CA VAL A 70 -35.08 -3.32 0.38
C VAL A 70 -35.77 -4.24 -0.62
N GLU A 71 -36.67 -5.07 -0.13
CA GLU A 71 -37.51 -5.93 -0.95
C GLU A 71 -38.82 -5.25 -1.34
N TYR A 72 -39.38 -5.66 -2.48
CA TYR A 72 -40.67 -5.20 -2.95
C TYR A 72 -41.39 -6.27 -3.78
N GLU A 73 -42.70 -6.07 -3.93
CA GLU A 73 -43.55 -6.85 -4.82
C GLU A 73 -44.24 -5.92 -5.82
N LEU A 74 -44.61 -6.47 -6.98
CA LEU A 74 -45.44 -5.80 -7.95
C LEU A 74 -46.86 -6.34 -7.82
N VAL A 75 -47.80 -5.50 -7.39
CA VAL A 75 -49.20 -5.88 -7.16
C VAL A 75 -50.07 -4.86 -7.85
N ASP A 76 -50.96 -5.31 -8.75
CA ASP A 76 -51.91 -4.46 -9.49
C ASP A 76 -51.29 -3.23 -10.17
N GLY A 77 -50.06 -3.37 -10.70
CA GLY A 77 -49.32 -2.31 -11.36
C GLY A 77 -48.69 -1.29 -10.41
N GLU A 78 -48.59 -1.59 -9.12
CA GLU A 78 -47.92 -0.79 -8.11
C GLU A 78 -46.76 -1.53 -7.46
N VAL A 79 -45.72 -0.78 -7.06
CA VAL A 79 -44.58 -1.30 -6.31
C VAL A 79 -44.90 -1.20 -4.82
N LEU A 80 -45.05 -2.34 -4.16
CA LEU A 80 -45.27 -2.43 -2.72
C LEU A 80 -43.95 -2.74 -2.01
N TRP A 81 -43.41 -1.77 -1.26
CA TRP A 81 -42.18 -1.95 -0.48
C TRP A 81 -42.42 -2.78 0.78
N LYS A 82 -41.58 -3.80 1.00
CA LYS A 82 -41.51 -4.54 2.27
C LYS A 82 -40.57 -3.83 3.22
N LEU A 83 -41.06 -2.78 3.88
CA LEU A 83 -40.22 -1.88 4.68
C LEU A 83 -39.55 -2.54 5.89
N ASP A 84 -40.09 -3.66 6.37
CA ASP A 84 -39.48 -4.52 7.39
C ASP A 84 -38.13 -5.13 6.92
N THR A 85 -37.92 -5.23 5.61
CA THR A 85 -36.66 -5.70 5.00
C THR A 85 -35.67 -4.56 4.71
N LEU A 86 -36.02 -3.31 5.01
CA LEU A 86 -35.17 -2.16 4.71
C LEU A 86 -33.89 -2.22 5.56
N LYS A 87 -32.76 -2.37 4.88
CA LYS A 87 -31.42 -2.31 5.46
C LYS A 87 -30.66 -1.12 4.90
N VAL A 88 -30.06 -0.33 5.80
CA VAL A 88 -29.20 0.80 5.47
C VAL A 88 -27.84 0.58 6.14
N GLU A 89 -26.78 0.59 5.35
CA GLU A 89 -25.39 0.66 5.80
C GLU A 89 -24.88 2.08 5.53
N ALA A 90 -24.13 2.67 6.47
CA ALA A 90 -23.61 4.03 6.37
C ALA A 90 -22.13 4.08 6.78
N PHE A 91 -21.34 4.82 6.02
CA PHE A 91 -19.90 4.97 6.18
C PHE A 91 -19.59 6.46 6.13
N LYS A 92 -19.02 6.98 7.22
CA LYS A 92 -18.61 8.38 7.26
C LYS A 92 -17.30 8.58 6.52
N ARG A 93 -17.21 9.67 5.76
CA ARG A 93 -15.96 10.09 5.15
C ARG A 93 -14.99 10.50 6.25
N MET A 94 -13.77 10.00 6.18
CA MET A 94 -12.68 10.44 7.05
C MET A 94 -12.20 11.83 6.60
N PRO A 95 -11.92 12.77 7.52
CA PRO A 95 -11.43 14.10 7.19
C PRO A 95 -10.16 14.06 6.33
N GLU A 96 -10.01 15.03 5.44
CA GLU A 96 -8.86 15.09 4.54
C GLU A 96 -7.56 15.39 5.30
N GLU A 97 -7.69 16.14 6.39
CA GLU A 97 -6.63 16.51 7.32
C GLU A 97 -6.02 15.30 8.03
N GLU A 98 -6.78 14.21 8.20
CA GLU A 98 -6.29 12.96 8.77
C GLU A 98 -5.65 12.05 7.71
N ILE A 99 -6.17 12.07 6.47
CA ILE A 99 -5.68 11.22 5.39
C ILE A 99 -4.38 11.76 4.78
N LYS A 100 -4.33 13.07 4.54
CA LYS A 100 -3.26 13.70 3.76
C LYS A 100 -1.86 13.43 4.33
N PRO A 101 -1.59 13.60 5.63
CA PRO A 101 -0.26 13.33 6.19
C PRO A 101 0.17 11.86 6.05
N VAL A 102 -0.78 10.92 6.17
CA VAL A 102 -0.50 9.48 6.03
C VAL A 102 -0.15 9.13 4.59
N VAL A 103 -0.84 9.74 3.62
CA VAL A 103 -0.55 9.56 2.20
C VAL A 103 0.82 10.16 1.84
N GLU A 104 1.11 11.37 2.31
CA GLU A 104 2.40 12.03 2.07
C GLU A 104 3.57 11.24 2.67
N ASP A 105 3.45 10.74 3.90
CA ASP A 105 4.45 9.86 4.54
C ASP A 105 4.65 8.55 3.76
N ALA A 106 3.57 7.92 3.30
CA ALA A 106 3.66 6.68 2.52
C ALA A 106 4.35 6.90 1.17
N ILE A 107 4.07 8.02 0.49
CA ILE A 107 4.73 8.38 -0.79
C ILE A 107 6.22 8.61 -0.55
N SER A 108 6.59 9.42 0.46
CA SER A 108 7.99 9.73 0.78
C SER A 108 8.81 8.45 1.03
N ARG A 109 8.26 7.48 1.77
CA ARG A 109 8.94 6.20 2.03
C ARG A 109 9.11 5.34 0.78
N MET A 110 8.18 5.42 -0.17
CA MET A 110 8.32 4.70 -1.44
C MET A 110 9.41 5.34 -2.31
N GLU A 111 9.46 6.67 -2.37
CA GLU A 111 10.52 7.41 -3.08
C GLU A 111 11.90 7.09 -2.49
N GLU A 112 12.05 7.09 -1.16
CA GLU A 112 13.30 6.69 -0.49
C GLU A 112 13.71 5.24 -0.83
N LEU A 113 12.76 4.31 -0.91
CA LEU A 113 13.05 2.92 -1.27
C LEU A 113 13.48 2.79 -2.74
N GLU A 114 12.83 3.51 -3.65
CA GLU A 114 13.18 3.53 -5.07
C GLU A 114 14.59 4.12 -5.28
N GLU A 115 14.92 5.22 -4.59
CA GLU A 115 16.27 5.80 -4.64
C GLU A 115 17.34 4.79 -4.17
N ILE A 116 17.06 4.00 -3.14
CA ILE A 116 17.98 2.95 -2.65
C ILE A 116 18.11 1.81 -3.67
N GLU A 117 17.02 1.40 -4.32
CA GLU A 117 17.06 0.33 -5.32
C GLU A 117 17.80 0.75 -6.61
N GLU A 118 17.80 2.04 -6.95
CA GLU A 118 18.53 2.58 -8.09
C GLU A 118 20.02 2.85 -7.82
N MET A 119 20.46 2.84 -6.55
CA MET A 119 21.86 3.09 -6.20
C MET A 119 22.79 2.03 -6.79
N LYS A 120 23.84 2.51 -7.46
CA LYS A 120 24.88 1.63 -8.00
C LYS A 120 25.99 1.47 -6.99
N PHE A 121 26.14 0.25 -6.49
CA PHE A 121 27.25 -0.10 -5.61
C PHE A 121 28.49 -0.50 -6.41
N GLU A 122 29.64 0.01 -5.99
CA GLU A 122 30.95 -0.36 -6.52
C GLU A 122 31.85 -0.89 -5.41
N ILE A 123 32.63 -1.93 -5.71
CA ILE A 123 33.52 -2.60 -4.77
C ILE A 123 34.98 -2.40 -5.19
N GLU A 124 35.77 -1.78 -4.30
CA GLU A 124 37.20 -1.53 -4.49
C GLU A 124 38.03 -2.23 -3.41
N LYS A 125 39.06 -2.97 -3.78
CA LYS A 125 39.97 -3.58 -2.79
C LYS A 125 40.76 -2.48 -2.09
N ALA A 126 40.64 -2.40 -0.77
CA ALA A 126 41.30 -1.41 0.06
C ALA A 126 42.66 -1.91 0.58
N GLY A 127 42.76 -3.21 0.89
CA GLY A 127 43.99 -3.82 1.37
C GLY A 127 43.74 -5.18 2.01
N GLU A 128 44.71 -5.62 2.81
CA GLU A 128 44.67 -6.89 3.54
C GLU A 128 44.98 -6.64 5.03
N THR A 129 44.46 -7.50 5.91
CA THR A 129 44.78 -7.48 7.33
C THR A 129 45.99 -8.36 7.63
N ASP A 130 46.61 -8.19 8.80
CA ASP A 130 47.69 -9.07 9.29
C ASP A 130 47.26 -10.55 9.40
N LEU A 131 45.95 -10.81 9.43
CA LEU A 131 45.37 -12.15 9.54
C LEU A 131 45.01 -12.75 8.17
N GLY A 132 45.28 -12.03 7.07
CA GLY A 132 44.99 -12.47 5.71
C GLY A 132 43.54 -12.24 5.27
N ASP A 133 42.76 -11.44 5.99
CA ASP A 133 41.47 -10.98 5.50
C ASP A 133 41.66 -9.93 4.42
N ILE A 134 40.78 -9.91 3.42
CA ILE A 134 40.77 -8.89 2.36
C ILE A 134 39.71 -7.86 2.70
N VAL A 135 40.10 -6.58 2.78
CA VAL A 135 39.16 -5.48 3.03
C VAL A 135 38.82 -4.79 1.72
N TYR A 136 37.53 -4.58 1.50
CA TYR A 136 36.98 -3.84 0.37
C TYR A 136 36.25 -2.59 0.85
N PHE A 137 36.42 -1.51 0.12
CA PHE A 137 35.57 -0.33 0.24
C PHE A 137 34.36 -0.49 -0.67
N VAL A 138 33.20 -0.17 -0.10
CA VAL A 138 31.94 -0.08 -0.83
C VAL A 138 31.73 1.40 -1.15
N LYS A 139 31.42 1.70 -2.41
CA LYS A 139 30.96 3.00 -2.83
C LYS A 139 29.51 2.92 -3.28
N ALA A 140 28.71 3.95 -2.96
CA ALA A 140 27.37 4.15 -3.50
C ALA A 140 27.44 5.43 -4.34
N ASP A 141 27.11 5.34 -5.63
CA ASP A 141 27.17 6.45 -6.59
C ASP A 141 28.52 7.20 -6.58
N GLY A 142 29.62 6.44 -6.41
CA GLY A 142 30.98 6.97 -6.41
C GLY A 142 31.48 7.54 -5.07
N GLU A 143 30.61 7.68 -4.06
CA GLU A 143 31.01 8.10 -2.71
C GLU A 143 31.27 6.90 -1.81
N PHE A 144 32.21 7.02 -0.87
CA PHE A 144 32.47 5.98 0.14
C PHE A 144 31.21 5.73 0.98
N ALA A 145 30.72 4.49 0.96
CA ALA A 145 29.49 4.06 1.61
C ALA A 145 29.73 3.09 2.76
N GLY A 146 30.84 2.33 2.75
CA GLY A 146 31.12 1.35 3.81
C GLY A 146 32.29 0.44 3.52
N VAL A 147 32.38 -0.66 4.27
CA VAL A 147 33.44 -1.67 4.13
C VAL A 147 32.90 -3.08 4.20
N LEU A 148 33.51 -3.97 3.43
CA LEU A 148 33.39 -5.42 3.56
C LEU A 148 34.74 -6.02 3.94
N MET A 149 34.73 -7.01 4.80
CA MET A 149 35.87 -7.84 5.14
C MET A 149 35.58 -9.28 4.71
N LEU A 150 36.43 -9.80 3.84
CA LEU A 150 36.38 -11.15 3.34
C LEU A 150 37.48 -11.99 4.00
N THR A 151 37.10 -13.00 4.77
CA THR A 151 38.01 -14.04 5.23
C THR A 151 38.00 -15.18 4.21
N PRO A 152 39.07 -15.37 3.41
CA PRO A 152 39.12 -16.41 2.40
C PRO A 152 39.17 -17.81 3.04
N LEU A 153 38.43 -18.74 2.45
CA LEU A 153 38.44 -20.18 2.71
C LEU A 153 38.69 -20.91 1.37
N ASN A 154 38.99 -22.20 1.42
CA ASN A 154 39.33 -22.96 0.20
C ASN A 154 38.13 -23.03 -0.77
N GLY A 155 38.07 -22.12 -1.74
CA GLY A 155 37.00 -22.01 -2.73
C GLY A 155 35.73 -21.29 -2.25
N GLU A 156 35.73 -20.77 -1.03
CA GLU A 156 34.59 -20.07 -0.43
C GLU A 156 35.14 -18.92 0.44
N GLY A 157 34.27 -18.05 0.95
CA GLY A 157 34.67 -16.93 1.78
C GLY A 157 33.64 -16.61 2.84
N LEU A 158 34.09 -16.01 3.94
CA LEU A 158 33.20 -15.42 4.92
C LEU A 158 33.25 -13.91 4.77
N VAL A 159 32.10 -13.30 4.47
CA VAL A 159 31.97 -11.85 4.36
C VAL A 159 31.22 -11.31 5.56
N ARG A 160 31.69 -10.18 6.07
CA ARG A 160 31.02 -9.34 7.07
C ARG A 160 31.39 -7.89 6.81
N GLY A 161 30.59 -6.95 7.28
CA GLY A 161 30.89 -5.55 7.07
C GLY A 161 29.83 -4.62 7.61
N ALA A 162 29.94 -3.36 7.25
CA ALA A 162 28.93 -2.35 7.56
C ALA A 162 28.91 -1.27 6.47
N LEU A 163 27.72 -0.73 6.23
CA LEU A 163 27.48 0.44 5.40
C LEU A 163 26.98 1.58 6.30
N ILE A 164 27.40 2.80 5.98
CA ILE A 164 26.90 4.05 6.56
C ILE A 164 25.83 4.65 5.64
N LYS A 165 26.05 4.55 4.32
CA LYS A 165 25.13 5.03 3.27
C LYS A 165 24.68 3.88 2.37
N PRO A 166 23.46 3.93 1.79
CA PRO A 166 22.42 4.94 2.04
C PRO A 166 21.82 4.85 3.44
N ASN A 167 21.77 3.65 4.02
CA ASN A 167 21.30 3.42 5.37
C ASN A 167 22.38 2.73 6.22
N PRO A 168 22.47 3.05 7.52
CA PRO A 168 23.37 2.35 8.43
C PRO A 168 22.93 0.89 8.62
N VAL A 169 23.69 -0.04 8.06
CA VAL A 169 23.42 -1.48 8.16
C VAL A 169 24.67 -2.25 8.52
N VAL A 170 24.50 -3.32 9.31
CA VAL A 170 25.54 -4.32 9.53
C VAL A 170 25.26 -5.54 8.67
N ILE A 171 26.27 -5.93 7.89
CA ILE A 171 26.26 -7.17 7.12
C ILE A 171 26.82 -8.25 8.04
N GLU A 172 25.90 -9.06 8.57
CA GLU A 172 26.25 -10.18 9.45
C GLU A 172 27.05 -11.23 8.68
N LYS A 173 27.83 -12.02 9.43
CA LYS A 173 28.74 -12.99 8.85
C LYS A 173 28.00 -13.99 7.96
N MET A 174 28.26 -13.94 6.67
CA MET A 174 27.68 -14.84 5.67
C MET A 174 28.74 -15.54 4.85
N LYS A 175 28.39 -16.70 4.31
CA LYS A 175 29.28 -17.52 3.47
C LYS A 175 29.00 -17.20 2.00
N ILE A 176 30.05 -16.98 1.22
CA ILE A 176 29.96 -16.70 -0.21
C ILE A 176 30.90 -17.61 -1.01
N ASP A 177 30.64 -17.74 -2.31
CA ASP A 177 31.59 -18.33 -3.27
C ASP A 177 32.64 -17.27 -3.65
N THR A 178 33.91 -17.67 -3.73
CA THR A 178 35.03 -16.80 -4.12
C THR A 178 35.55 -17.10 -5.54
N GLY A 179 34.71 -17.68 -6.39
CA GLY A 179 35.00 -17.96 -7.80
C GLY A 179 35.31 -16.73 -8.66
N GLU A 180 35.23 -16.89 -9.98
CA GLU A 180 35.76 -15.91 -10.95
C GLU A 180 35.11 -14.51 -10.88
N ASP A 181 33.90 -14.38 -10.33
CA ASP A 181 33.17 -13.11 -10.23
C ASP A 181 32.94 -12.61 -8.80
N LEU A 182 33.99 -12.68 -7.98
CA LEU A 182 33.95 -12.25 -6.57
C LEU A 182 33.43 -10.82 -6.39
N LYS A 183 33.72 -9.90 -7.33
CA LYS A 183 33.25 -8.51 -7.20
C LYS A 183 31.74 -8.41 -7.33
N GLN A 184 31.13 -9.08 -8.31
CA GLN A 184 29.67 -9.11 -8.47
C GLN A 184 29.00 -9.75 -7.26
N VAL A 185 29.55 -10.87 -6.75
CA VAL A 185 29.05 -11.52 -5.54
C VAL A 185 29.09 -10.57 -4.33
N LEU A 186 30.14 -9.77 -4.18
CA LEU A 186 30.22 -8.77 -3.10
C LEU A 186 29.23 -7.61 -3.27
N VAL A 187 28.90 -7.21 -4.51
CA VAL A 187 27.83 -6.23 -4.77
C VAL A 187 26.47 -6.81 -4.34
N GLU A 188 26.16 -8.05 -4.72
CA GLU A 188 24.92 -8.72 -4.30
C GLU A 188 24.80 -8.84 -2.77
N VAL A 189 25.92 -9.04 -2.07
CA VAL A 189 25.96 -9.05 -0.59
C VAL A 189 25.57 -7.68 0.00
N VAL A 190 25.96 -6.59 -0.65
CA VAL A 190 25.63 -5.21 -0.22
C VAL A 190 24.16 -4.89 -0.51
N GLU A 191 23.65 -5.35 -1.65
CA GLU A 191 22.23 -5.22 -2.04
C GLU A 191 21.31 -6.07 -1.16
N GLN A 192 21.78 -7.25 -0.72
CA GLN A 192 21.08 -8.07 0.28
C GLN A 192 21.12 -7.38 1.63
N LYS A 193 20.04 -6.66 1.95
CA LYS A 193 19.90 -5.85 3.17
C LYS A 193 20.40 -6.58 4.43
N GLY A 194 21.42 -6.00 5.06
CA GLY A 194 21.87 -6.36 6.40
C GLY A 194 20.89 -5.90 7.48
N ARG A 195 21.25 -6.11 8.75
CA ARG A 195 20.44 -5.65 9.88
C ARG A 195 20.63 -4.14 10.06
N GLU A 196 19.53 -3.39 10.08
CA GLU A 196 19.55 -1.94 10.37
C GLU A 196 20.11 -1.67 11.77
N ILE A 197 20.97 -0.66 11.86
CA ILE A 197 21.61 -0.19 13.10
C ILE A 197 21.61 1.35 13.12
N ASP A 198 22.05 1.95 14.21
CA ASP A 198 22.28 3.40 14.23
C ASP A 198 23.58 3.80 13.51
N GLU A 199 23.62 5.03 13.00
CA GLU A 199 24.74 5.58 12.23
C GLU A 199 26.07 5.54 13.01
N GLY A 200 26.07 5.91 14.30
CA GLY A 200 27.27 5.92 15.12
C GLY A 200 27.86 4.51 15.33
N THR A 201 27.02 3.50 15.47
CA THR A 201 27.45 2.10 15.50
C THR A 201 28.03 1.66 14.16
N ALA A 202 27.41 2.03 13.03
CA ALA A 202 27.91 1.69 11.70
C ALA A 202 29.28 2.31 11.44
N GLU A 203 29.45 3.61 11.74
CA GLU A 203 30.72 4.33 11.63
C GLU A 203 31.82 3.66 12.47
N LYS A 204 31.48 3.26 13.70
CA LYS A 204 32.42 2.57 14.58
C LYS A 204 32.92 1.26 13.98
N ILE A 205 32.01 0.41 13.49
CA ILE A 205 32.37 -0.86 12.84
C ILE A 205 33.25 -0.60 11.60
N VAL A 206 32.87 0.38 10.78
CA VAL A 206 33.63 0.77 9.58
C VAL A 206 35.05 1.20 9.94
N ASN A 207 35.21 2.02 10.97
CA ASN A 207 36.52 2.52 11.40
C ASN A 207 37.38 1.41 12.02
N GLU A 208 36.81 0.53 12.85
CA GLU A 208 37.51 -0.64 13.40
C GLU A 208 38.06 -1.54 12.28
N ILE A 209 37.28 -1.78 11.23
CA ILE A 209 37.73 -2.59 10.08
C ILE A 209 38.83 -1.86 9.28
N LYS A 210 38.73 -0.54 9.10
CA LYS A 210 39.75 0.25 8.39
C LYS A 210 41.10 0.26 9.12
N GLU A 211 41.09 0.29 10.46
CA GLU A 211 42.30 0.27 11.27
C GLU A 211 43.08 -1.05 11.16
N LEU A 212 42.43 -2.14 10.73
CA LEU A 212 43.06 -3.44 10.51
C LEU A 212 43.81 -3.54 9.17
N ILE A 213 43.65 -2.56 8.27
CA ILE A 213 44.29 -2.58 6.95
C ILE A 213 45.79 -2.30 7.09
N VAL A 214 46.61 -3.26 6.66
CA VAL A 214 48.05 -3.09 6.56
C VAL A 214 48.37 -2.35 5.26
N LYS A 215 49.29 -1.39 5.31
CA LYS A 215 49.78 -0.64 4.14
C LYS A 215 50.81 -1.42 3.33
#